data_AF-X1T9I6-F1
#
_entry.id   AF-X1T9I6-F1
#
_cell.length_a   1.000
_cell.length_b   1.000
_cell.length_c   1.000
_cell.angle_alpha   90.00
_cell.angle_beta   90.00
_cell.angle_gamma   90.00
#
_symmetry.space_group_name_H-M   'P 1'
#
loop_
_entity.id
_entity.type
_entity.pdbx_description
1 polymer ?
#
loop_
_entity_poly.entity_id
_entity_poly.type
_entity_poly.pdbx_seq_one_letter_code
_entity_poly.pdbx_strand_id
1 'polypeptide(L)'
;GSEPTEQYGIMYDRNTPIPITTTTHVRSAAFKPGWKSADVTTHTYIFVDDVARQPANPPGWPSDWGYSSDAGAVVPADYEMDPRVVNNTQPGYSVRDALLDIPTVSISMLPDDFISDPIGIYANPQSRWERKCSVEYIFPDNTTGFQHDCKIEIHGNASRRPYRMQKHSLRLTFTSLYGPAKLNYPLFPESPVDEFNQLVLRATFTDSWGLVSWSSSRYRPNDSQYIRDVWMKESLGDMGQPSSRGNFVHLYVNGLYFGIHNLTERLADDFFAIRLGGEP
;
A
#
# COMPACT_ATOMS: atom_id res chain seq x y z
N GLY A 1 -5.20 -12.71 -6.11
CA GLY A 1 -4.96 -12.23 -4.73
C GLY A 1 -4.50 -13.35 -3.82
N SER A 2 -5.32 -14.39 -3.67
CA SER A 2 -4.97 -15.63 -2.98
C SER A 2 -3.72 -16.31 -3.57
N GLU A 3 -3.01 -17.04 -2.73
CA GLU A 3 -1.87 -17.87 -3.15
C GLU A 3 -2.36 -19.12 -3.87
N PRO A 4 -1.73 -19.50 -5.00
CA PRO A 4 -2.00 -20.79 -5.60
C PRO A 4 -1.49 -21.91 -4.68
N THR A 5 -2.24 -23.00 -4.61
CA THR A 5 -1.86 -24.24 -3.93
C THR A 5 -1.99 -25.41 -4.91
N GLU A 6 -1.56 -26.61 -4.51
CA GLU A 6 -1.77 -27.82 -5.32
C GLU A 6 -3.24 -28.09 -5.65
N GLN A 7 -4.16 -27.57 -4.84
CA GLN A 7 -5.61 -27.82 -4.93
C GLN A 7 -6.39 -26.62 -5.46
N TYR A 8 -5.80 -25.42 -5.41
CA TYR A 8 -6.47 -24.18 -5.77
C TYR A 8 -5.58 -23.33 -6.69
N GLY A 9 -6.03 -23.14 -7.92
CA GLY A 9 -5.32 -22.34 -8.91
C GLY A 9 -5.72 -22.74 -10.33
N ILE A 10 -5.10 -22.07 -11.30
CA ILE A 10 -5.22 -22.42 -12.72
C ILE A 10 -3.90 -23.08 -13.11
N MET A 11 -3.94 -24.31 -13.61
CA MET A 11 -2.75 -24.97 -14.13
C MET A 11 -2.26 -24.20 -15.36
N TYR A 12 -1.00 -23.76 -15.32
CA TYR A 12 -0.42 -23.03 -16.44
C TYR A 12 -0.22 -23.94 -17.66
N ASP A 13 -0.76 -23.53 -18.81
CA ASP A 13 -0.53 -24.15 -20.11
C ASP A 13 0.31 -23.22 -20.99
N ARG A 14 1.49 -23.69 -21.40
CA ARG A 14 2.39 -22.92 -22.28
C ARG A 14 1.80 -22.61 -23.66
N ASN A 15 0.79 -23.36 -24.11
CA ASN A 15 0.12 -23.12 -25.39
C ASN A 15 -1.02 -22.09 -25.26
N THR A 16 -1.43 -21.78 -24.03
CA THR A 16 -2.53 -20.86 -23.71
C THR A 16 -2.05 -19.87 -22.64
N PRO A 17 -1.19 -18.89 -23.01
CA PRO A 17 -0.66 -17.93 -22.06
C PRO A 17 -1.79 -17.11 -21.41
N ILE A 18 -1.57 -16.66 -20.17
CA ILE A 18 -2.54 -15.81 -19.46
C ILE A 18 -2.58 -14.43 -20.17
N PRO A 19 -3.72 -14.02 -20.77
CA PRO A 19 -3.81 -12.73 -21.43
C PRO A 19 -3.89 -11.63 -20.37
N ILE A 20 -2.93 -10.70 -20.40
CA ILE A 20 -2.92 -9.51 -19.55
C ILE A 20 -3.37 -8.33 -20.40
N THR A 21 -4.62 -7.92 -20.24
CA THR A 21 -5.26 -6.84 -21.04
C THR A 21 -5.66 -5.62 -20.21
N THR A 22 -5.53 -5.72 -18.89
CA THR A 22 -5.81 -4.65 -17.92
C THR A 22 -4.92 -4.84 -16.69
N THR A 23 -4.97 -3.93 -15.73
CA THR A 23 -4.26 -4.04 -14.46
C THR A 23 -4.56 -5.39 -13.80
N THR A 24 -3.53 -6.22 -13.65
CA THR A 24 -3.65 -7.62 -13.22
C THR A 24 -2.48 -7.98 -12.34
N HIS A 25 -2.75 -8.60 -11.20
CA HIS A 25 -1.75 -9.26 -10.38
C HIS A 25 -1.83 -10.78 -10.55
N VAL A 26 -0.70 -11.39 -10.90
CA VAL A 26 -0.57 -12.84 -11.08
C VAL A 26 0.27 -13.39 -9.96
N ARG A 27 -0.22 -14.46 -9.33
CA ARG A 27 0.54 -15.24 -8.34
C ARG A 27 0.72 -16.64 -8.86
N SER A 28 1.96 -17.14 -8.86
CA SER A 28 2.31 -18.45 -9.41
C SER A 28 3.21 -19.22 -8.45
N ALA A 29 3.03 -20.54 -8.42
CA ALA A 29 3.90 -21.47 -7.69
C ALA A 29 4.08 -22.75 -8.50
N ALA A 30 5.20 -23.44 -8.27
CA ALA A 30 5.48 -24.73 -8.86
C ALA A 30 5.42 -25.83 -7.80
N PHE A 31 4.72 -26.92 -8.12
CA PHE A 31 4.50 -28.05 -7.22
C PHE A 31 5.10 -29.32 -7.79
N LYS A 32 5.73 -30.12 -6.94
CA LYS A 32 6.27 -31.44 -7.29
C LYS A 32 6.01 -32.40 -6.13
N PRO A 33 5.28 -33.50 -6.33
CA PRO A 33 5.00 -34.47 -5.28
C PRO A 33 6.26 -34.96 -4.58
N GLY A 34 6.26 -34.95 -3.24
CA GLY A 34 7.39 -35.37 -2.41
C GLY A 34 8.50 -34.31 -2.23
N TRP A 35 8.30 -33.08 -2.73
CA TRP A 35 9.21 -31.96 -2.56
C TRP A 35 8.53 -30.82 -1.80
N LYS A 36 9.32 -30.01 -1.10
CA LYS A 36 8.82 -28.74 -0.55
C LYS A 36 8.42 -27.84 -1.72
N SER A 37 7.22 -27.27 -1.67
CA SER A 37 6.74 -26.31 -2.68
C SER A 37 7.70 -25.11 -2.78
N ALA A 38 7.86 -24.61 -4.00
CA ALA A 38 8.56 -23.35 -4.21
C ALA A 38 7.77 -22.20 -3.58
N ASP A 39 8.48 -21.11 -3.25
CA ASP A 39 7.83 -19.88 -2.79
C ASP A 39 6.94 -19.30 -3.91
N VAL A 40 5.87 -18.63 -3.52
CA VAL A 40 4.94 -18.00 -4.47
C VAL A 40 5.61 -16.77 -5.07
N THR A 41 5.70 -16.72 -6.39
CA THR A 41 6.11 -15.52 -7.12
C THR A 41 4.87 -14.67 -7.41
N THR A 42 4.98 -13.37 -7.22
CA THR A 42 3.93 -12.40 -7.55
C THR A 42 4.46 -11.42 -8.61
N HIS A 43 3.66 -11.16 -9.62
CA HIS A 43 3.90 -10.11 -10.62
C HIS A 43 2.65 -9.26 -10.80
N THR A 44 2.79 -7.94 -10.66
CA THR A 44 1.74 -6.98 -10.98
C THR A 44 2.01 -6.26 -12.30
N TYR A 45 1.00 -6.23 -13.17
CA TYR A 45 0.96 -5.46 -14.40
C TYR A 45 -0.03 -4.32 -14.23
N ILE A 46 0.36 -3.09 -14.55
CA ILE A 46 -0.45 -1.90 -14.31
C ILE A 46 -0.69 -1.18 -15.63
N PHE A 47 -1.97 -0.96 -15.94
CA PHE A 47 -2.42 -0.24 -17.12
C PHE A 47 -2.96 1.11 -16.66
N VAL A 48 -2.10 2.13 -16.65
CA VAL A 48 -2.42 3.45 -16.09
C VAL A 48 -3.65 4.12 -16.74
N ASP A 49 -3.94 3.80 -18.01
CA ASP A 49 -5.15 4.29 -18.69
C ASP A 49 -6.44 3.62 -18.17
N ASP A 50 -6.36 2.40 -17.63
CA ASP A 50 -7.46 1.75 -16.94
C ASP A 50 -7.62 2.31 -15.52
N VAL A 51 -6.50 2.59 -14.84
CA VAL A 51 -6.50 3.24 -13.52
C VAL A 51 -7.14 4.62 -13.57
N ALA A 52 -6.87 5.40 -14.63
CA ALA A 52 -7.53 6.68 -14.87
C ALA A 52 -9.05 6.57 -15.08
N ARG A 53 -9.56 5.36 -15.31
CA ARG A 53 -10.99 5.04 -15.50
C ARG A 53 -11.51 4.08 -14.43
N GLN A 54 -10.83 3.97 -13.29
CA GLN A 54 -11.24 3.10 -12.18
C GLN A 54 -12.67 3.45 -11.73
N PRO A 55 -13.62 2.49 -11.76
CA PRO A 55 -15.02 2.76 -11.48
C PRO A 55 -15.29 2.86 -9.98
N ALA A 56 -16.40 3.50 -9.61
CA ALA A 56 -16.88 3.56 -8.23
C ALA A 56 -17.23 2.17 -7.63
N ASN A 57 -17.61 1.20 -8.46
CA ASN A 57 -17.99 -0.15 -8.05
C ASN A 57 -17.14 -1.21 -8.78
N PRO A 58 -15.86 -1.37 -8.42
CA PRO A 58 -14.99 -2.35 -9.06
C PRO A 58 -15.45 -3.78 -8.72
N PRO A 59 -15.43 -4.73 -9.69
CA PRO A 59 -15.86 -6.11 -9.45
C PRO A 59 -15.08 -6.78 -8.30
N GLY A 60 -15.81 -7.45 -7.40
CA GLY A 60 -15.22 -8.18 -6.28
C GLY A 60 -14.86 -7.32 -5.05
N TRP A 61 -15.13 -6.01 -5.08
CA TRP A 61 -14.97 -5.11 -3.95
C TRP A 61 -16.33 -4.75 -3.33
N PRO A 62 -16.40 -4.58 -2.00
CA PRO A 62 -17.65 -4.23 -1.32
C PRO A 62 -18.03 -2.76 -1.57
N SER A 63 -19.31 -2.42 -1.56
CA SER A 63 -19.78 -1.03 -1.69
C SER A 63 -19.53 -0.17 -0.44
N ASP A 64 -19.26 -0.81 0.70
CA ASP A 64 -19.07 -0.19 2.00
C ASP A 64 -18.21 -1.06 2.91
N TRP A 65 -17.79 -0.49 4.02
CA TRP A 65 -16.95 -1.13 5.05
C TRP A 65 -17.77 -1.52 6.28
N GLY A 66 -19.09 -1.70 6.15
CA GLY A 66 -19.97 -2.05 7.25
C GLY A 66 -20.31 -0.87 8.18
N TYR A 67 -21.08 -1.18 9.23
CA TYR A 67 -21.52 -0.19 10.22
C TYR A 67 -20.40 0.13 11.22
N SER A 68 -20.06 1.42 11.35
CA SER A 68 -19.13 1.89 12.37
C SER A 68 -19.88 2.61 13.48
N SER A 69 -19.81 2.07 14.70
CA SER A 69 -20.34 2.74 15.89
C SER A 69 -19.65 4.09 16.17
N ASP A 70 -18.36 4.20 15.82
CA ASP A 70 -17.56 5.41 15.97
C ASP A 70 -17.97 6.51 14.96
N ALA A 71 -18.49 6.12 13.79
CA ALA A 71 -19.07 7.05 12.80
C ALA A 71 -20.59 7.23 12.95
N GLY A 72 -21.27 6.33 13.68
CA GLY A 72 -22.72 6.30 13.80
C GLY A 72 -23.46 5.96 12.50
N ALA A 73 -22.76 5.36 11.53
CA ALA A 73 -23.28 5.09 10.19
C ALA A 73 -22.53 3.95 9.49
N VAL A 74 -23.10 3.47 8.39
CA VAL A 74 -22.37 2.64 7.41
C VAL A 74 -21.29 3.50 6.77
N VAL A 75 -20.06 2.98 6.71
CA VAL A 75 -18.91 3.69 6.15
C VAL A 75 -18.83 3.37 4.66
N PRO A 76 -19.07 4.33 3.75
CA PRO A 76 -19.03 4.05 2.32
C PRO A 76 -17.61 3.69 1.87
N ALA A 77 -17.52 2.85 0.84
CA ALA A 77 -16.27 2.68 0.10
C ALA A 77 -16.16 3.77 -0.99
N ASP A 78 -14.93 4.21 -1.25
CA ASP A 78 -14.63 5.23 -2.27
C ASP A 78 -13.45 4.76 -3.10
N TYR A 79 -13.76 4.27 -4.30
CA TYR A 79 -12.78 3.69 -5.23
C TYR A 79 -12.65 4.48 -6.53
N GLU A 80 -13.58 5.37 -6.85
CA GLU A 80 -13.59 5.98 -8.18
C GLU A 80 -12.34 6.85 -8.38
N MET A 81 -11.70 6.72 -9.54
CA MET A 81 -10.80 7.78 -9.98
C MET A 81 -11.66 9.00 -10.31
N ASP A 82 -11.63 10.01 -9.44
CA ASP A 82 -12.49 11.18 -9.58
C ASP A 82 -12.35 11.82 -10.97
N PRO A 83 -13.44 11.87 -11.78
CA PRO A 83 -13.39 12.44 -13.12
C PRO A 83 -12.93 13.90 -13.14
N ARG A 84 -13.05 14.63 -12.02
CA ARG A 84 -12.53 16.00 -11.91
C ARG A 84 -11.01 16.04 -11.94
N VAL A 85 -10.33 15.04 -11.41
CA VAL A 85 -8.87 14.91 -11.45
C VAL A 85 -8.40 14.58 -12.87
N VAL A 86 -9.16 13.74 -13.58
CA VAL A 86 -8.84 13.33 -14.96
C VAL A 86 -9.12 14.44 -15.97
N ASN A 87 -10.25 15.14 -15.84
CA ASN A 87 -10.74 16.07 -16.86
C ASN A 87 -10.29 17.53 -16.66
N ASN A 88 -9.73 17.90 -15.50
CA ASN A 88 -9.33 19.28 -15.19
C ASN A 88 -7.84 19.41 -14.88
N THR A 89 -6.99 18.64 -15.56
CA THR A 89 -5.54 18.81 -15.43
C THR A 89 -5.07 20.15 -15.99
N GLN A 90 -4.00 20.70 -15.42
CA GLN A 90 -3.37 21.92 -15.95
C GLN A 90 -2.69 21.63 -17.30
N PRO A 91 -2.52 22.64 -18.18
CA PRO A 91 -1.82 22.46 -19.45
C PRO A 91 -0.43 21.81 -19.26
N GLY A 92 -0.14 20.76 -20.01
CA GLY A 92 1.12 20.02 -19.93
C GLY A 92 1.16 18.91 -18.86
N TYR A 93 0.07 18.71 -18.09
CA TYR A 93 -0.05 17.63 -17.11
C TYR A 93 -1.18 16.68 -17.48
N SER A 94 -0.98 15.39 -17.21
CA SER A 94 -2.03 14.37 -17.32
C SER A 94 -1.99 13.42 -16.13
N VAL A 95 -3.12 12.76 -15.84
CA VAL A 95 -3.18 11.70 -14.81
C VAL A 95 -2.26 10.54 -15.19
N ARG A 96 -2.11 10.25 -16.48
CA ARG A 96 -1.17 9.23 -16.97
C ARG A 96 0.26 9.57 -16.56
N ASP A 97 0.71 10.79 -16.84
CA ASP A 97 2.07 11.22 -16.49
C ASP A 97 2.26 11.19 -14.98
N ALA A 98 1.28 11.67 -14.21
CA ALA A 98 1.32 11.62 -12.76
C ALA A 98 1.42 10.19 -12.21
N LEU A 99 0.70 9.22 -12.79
CA LEU A 99 0.76 7.80 -12.40
C LEU A 99 2.09 7.13 -12.75
N LEU A 100 2.87 7.72 -13.66
CA LEU A 100 4.18 7.24 -14.12
C LEU A 100 5.35 8.04 -13.53
N ASP A 101 5.09 9.09 -12.73
CA ASP A 101 6.11 9.99 -12.21
C ASP A 101 6.80 9.45 -10.95
N ILE A 102 6.10 8.59 -10.20
CA ILE A 102 6.61 7.99 -8.96
C ILE A 102 6.46 6.46 -8.96
N PRO A 103 7.25 5.74 -8.13
CA PRO A 103 7.16 4.30 -8.02
C PRO A 103 5.81 3.81 -7.49
N THR A 104 5.55 2.53 -7.71
CA THR A 104 4.37 1.83 -7.21
C THR A 104 4.76 0.86 -6.10
N VAL A 105 3.93 0.80 -5.05
CA VAL A 105 3.83 -0.36 -4.17
C VAL A 105 2.56 -1.13 -4.51
N SER A 106 2.70 -2.39 -4.94
CA SER A 106 1.57 -3.30 -5.17
C SER A 106 1.50 -4.34 -4.05
N ILE A 107 0.32 -4.48 -3.46
CA ILE A 107 0.03 -5.47 -2.42
C ILE A 107 -0.88 -6.54 -3.00
N SER A 108 -0.44 -7.79 -2.96
CA SER A 108 -1.24 -8.96 -3.31
C SER A 108 -1.50 -9.80 -2.07
N MET A 109 -2.77 -10.00 -1.72
CA MET A 109 -3.17 -10.78 -0.54
C MET A 109 -4.52 -11.46 -0.72
N LEU A 110 -4.85 -12.37 0.19
CA LEU A 110 -6.17 -12.98 0.23
C LEU A 110 -7.24 -11.88 0.35
N PRO A 111 -8.23 -11.79 -0.56
CA PRO A 111 -9.21 -10.71 -0.52
C PRO A 111 -9.95 -10.63 0.82
N ASP A 112 -10.40 -11.74 1.36
CA ASP A 112 -11.15 -11.78 2.63
C ASP A 112 -10.36 -11.19 3.80
N ASP A 113 -9.05 -11.39 3.83
CA ASP A 113 -8.15 -10.81 4.83
C ASP A 113 -8.03 -9.28 4.74
N PHE A 114 -8.48 -8.68 3.63
CA PHE A 114 -8.50 -7.24 3.43
C PHE A 114 -9.91 -6.66 3.56
N ILE A 115 -10.88 -7.19 2.79
CA ILE A 115 -12.19 -6.56 2.57
C ILE A 115 -13.34 -7.15 3.40
N SER A 116 -13.21 -8.35 3.95
CA SER A 116 -14.37 -8.99 4.57
C SER A 116 -14.76 -8.32 5.90
N ASP A 117 -16.07 -8.22 6.16
CA ASP A 117 -16.59 -7.68 7.42
C ASP A 117 -16.10 -8.44 8.67
N PRO A 118 -16.01 -9.78 8.70
CA PRO A 118 -15.60 -10.47 9.93
C PRO A 118 -14.10 -10.41 10.24
N ILE A 119 -13.24 -10.40 9.21
CA ILE A 119 -11.79 -10.62 9.39
C ILE A 119 -10.90 -9.66 8.58
N GLY A 120 -11.46 -8.85 7.69
CA GLY A 120 -10.72 -7.98 6.79
C GLY A 120 -10.08 -6.81 7.52
N ILE A 121 -8.77 -6.59 7.32
CA ILE A 121 -8.05 -5.52 8.02
C ILE A 121 -8.56 -4.12 7.65
N TYR A 122 -8.99 -3.91 6.41
CA TYR A 122 -9.45 -2.61 5.94
C TYR A 122 -10.89 -2.33 6.34
N ALA A 123 -11.75 -3.35 6.34
CA ALA A 123 -13.11 -3.27 6.90
C ALA A 123 -13.08 -3.08 8.42
N ASN A 124 -12.06 -3.59 9.12
CA ASN A 124 -11.91 -3.53 10.57
C ASN A 124 -10.66 -2.75 11.02
N PRO A 125 -10.55 -1.45 10.69
CA PRO A 125 -9.28 -0.72 10.84
C PRO A 125 -8.83 -0.58 12.30
N GLN A 126 -9.73 -0.76 13.27
CA GLN A 126 -9.42 -0.66 14.69
C GLN A 126 -8.84 -1.94 15.31
N SER A 127 -9.03 -3.12 14.69
CA SER A 127 -8.72 -4.42 15.28
C SER A 127 -7.23 -4.77 15.42
N ARG A 128 -6.33 -4.03 14.73
CA ARG A 128 -4.86 -4.26 14.73
C ARG A 128 -4.44 -5.66 14.29
N TRP A 129 -5.24 -6.30 13.45
CA TRP A 129 -4.91 -7.62 12.92
C TRP A 129 -3.78 -7.54 11.90
N GLU A 130 -2.86 -8.49 12.01
CA GLU A 130 -1.82 -8.74 11.02
C GLU A 130 -2.29 -9.83 10.05
N ARG A 131 -1.96 -9.67 8.77
CA ARG A 131 -2.22 -10.64 7.69
C ARG A 131 -0.98 -10.83 6.82
N LYS A 132 -0.93 -11.94 6.09
CA LYS A 132 0.11 -12.18 5.08
C LYS A 132 -0.21 -11.40 3.82
N CYS A 133 0.80 -10.79 3.21
CA CYS A 133 0.72 -10.25 1.85
C CYS A 133 2.04 -10.46 1.10
N SER A 134 1.98 -10.44 -0.22
CA SER A 134 3.12 -10.16 -1.09
C SER A 134 3.15 -8.66 -1.36
N VAL A 135 4.29 -8.03 -1.17
CA VAL A 135 4.58 -6.66 -1.58
C VAL A 135 5.52 -6.65 -2.77
N GLU A 136 5.21 -5.83 -3.77
CA GLU A 136 6.10 -5.48 -4.88
C GLU A 136 6.40 -3.99 -4.85
N TYR A 137 7.65 -3.61 -5.11
CA TYR A 137 8.05 -2.25 -5.43
C TYR A 137 8.39 -2.18 -6.91
N ILE A 138 7.70 -1.33 -7.67
CA ILE A 138 7.71 -1.34 -9.13
C ILE A 138 8.04 0.06 -9.62
N PHE A 139 9.04 0.18 -10.49
CA PHE A 139 9.36 1.44 -11.14
C PHE A 139 8.66 1.57 -12.50
N PRO A 140 8.20 2.77 -12.86
CA PRO A 140 7.56 3.02 -14.15
C PRO A 140 8.54 2.94 -15.33
N ASP A 141 9.85 3.06 -15.08
CA ASP A 141 10.92 3.04 -16.09
C ASP A 141 11.50 1.64 -16.36
N ASN A 142 10.87 0.59 -15.81
CA ASN A 142 11.34 -0.81 -15.81
C ASN A 142 12.63 -1.08 -15.04
N THR A 143 13.12 -0.13 -14.22
CA THR A 143 14.15 -0.44 -13.24
C THR A 143 13.66 -1.58 -12.33
N THR A 144 14.55 -2.52 -12.02
CA THR A 144 14.19 -3.67 -11.18
C THR A 144 13.99 -3.22 -9.74
N GLY A 145 12.78 -3.40 -9.22
CA GLY A 145 12.47 -3.25 -7.80
C GLY A 145 12.61 -4.58 -7.06
N PHE A 146 11.65 -4.90 -6.18
CA PHE A 146 11.66 -6.14 -5.40
C PHE A 146 10.26 -6.74 -5.25
N GLN A 147 10.22 -8.02 -4.90
CA GLN A 147 9.01 -8.71 -4.43
C GLN A 147 9.34 -9.53 -3.19
N HIS A 148 8.56 -9.37 -2.12
CA HIS A 148 8.69 -10.17 -0.90
C HIS A 148 7.35 -10.42 -0.23
N ASP A 149 7.22 -11.56 0.44
CA ASP A 149 6.13 -11.81 1.37
C ASP A 149 6.44 -11.19 2.74
N CYS A 150 5.46 -10.51 3.32
CA CYS A 150 5.58 -9.89 4.64
C CYS A 150 4.22 -9.84 5.36
N LYS A 151 4.24 -9.37 6.61
CA LYS A 151 3.01 -9.03 7.33
C LYS A 151 2.50 -7.67 6.90
N ILE A 152 1.19 -7.49 6.90
CA ILE A 152 0.51 -6.22 6.70
C ILE A 152 -0.58 -6.00 7.75
N GLU A 153 -0.75 -4.76 8.18
CA GLU A 153 -1.86 -4.34 9.06
C GLU A 153 -2.22 -2.86 8.84
N ILE A 154 -3.38 -2.44 9.34
CA ILE A 154 -3.72 -1.02 9.40
C ILE A 154 -2.88 -0.30 10.47
N HIS A 155 -2.23 0.78 10.06
CA HIS A 155 -1.35 1.58 10.90
C HIS A 155 -2.00 2.86 11.46
N GLY A 156 -1.60 3.23 12.67
CA GLY A 156 -1.91 4.49 13.33
C GLY A 156 -2.79 4.33 14.56
N ASN A 157 -3.48 5.39 14.93
CA ASN A 157 -4.42 5.41 16.05
C ASN A 157 -5.69 6.17 15.66
N ALA A 158 -5.63 7.50 15.69
CA ALA A 158 -6.75 8.34 15.26
C ALA A 158 -7.08 8.19 13.77
N SER A 159 -6.08 7.92 12.92
CA SER A 159 -6.22 7.70 11.47
C SER A 159 -6.97 6.42 11.09
N ARG A 160 -7.21 5.52 12.06
CA ARG A 160 -7.93 4.26 11.87
C ARG A 160 -9.42 4.38 12.17
N ARG A 161 -9.87 5.56 12.55
CA ARG A 161 -11.25 5.83 12.94
C ARG A 161 -12.03 6.33 11.72
N PRO A 162 -13.06 5.59 11.23
CA PRO A 162 -13.77 5.95 10.02
C PRO A 162 -14.41 7.34 10.02
N TYR A 163 -14.80 7.89 11.18
CA TYR A 163 -15.33 9.26 11.26
C TYR A 163 -14.27 10.35 11.05
N ARG A 164 -12.99 9.99 11.06
CA ARG A 164 -11.88 10.93 10.85
C ARG A 164 -11.27 10.81 9.47
N MET A 165 -11.05 9.57 9.01
CA MET A 165 -10.40 9.27 7.75
C MET A 165 -10.77 7.86 7.30
N GLN A 166 -11.11 7.71 6.02
CA GLN A 166 -11.45 6.42 5.42
C GLN A 166 -10.30 5.86 4.57
N LYS A 167 -9.35 6.70 4.16
CA LYS A 167 -8.09 6.26 3.54
C LYS A 167 -7.06 5.89 4.61
N HIS A 168 -6.82 4.60 4.83
CA HIS A 168 -5.96 4.16 5.92
C HIS A 168 -4.46 4.05 5.56
N SER A 169 -3.61 4.26 6.56
CA SER A 169 -2.19 3.92 6.48
C SER A 169 -1.99 2.44 6.74
N LEU A 170 -0.94 1.84 6.16
CA LEU A 170 -0.61 0.42 6.32
C LEU A 170 0.80 0.30 6.88
N ARG A 171 1.05 -0.72 7.71
CA ARG A 171 2.39 -1.10 8.14
C ARG A 171 2.75 -2.42 7.49
N LEU A 172 3.95 -2.49 6.93
CA LEU A 172 4.59 -3.71 6.45
C LEU A 172 5.63 -4.11 7.49
N THR A 173 5.61 -5.38 7.92
CA THR A 173 6.59 -5.92 8.87
C THR A 173 7.23 -7.16 8.27
N PHE A 174 8.54 -7.11 8.07
CA PHE A 174 9.34 -8.22 7.57
C PHE A 174 9.67 -9.16 8.75
N THR A 175 9.40 -10.45 8.55
CA THR A 175 9.64 -11.50 9.55
C THR A 175 9.90 -12.81 8.83
N SER A 176 10.73 -13.68 9.41
CA SER A 176 11.00 -15.03 8.89
C SER A 176 9.78 -15.96 8.84
N LEU A 177 8.61 -15.51 9.30
CA LEU A 177 7.37 -16.27 9.25
C LEU A 177 6.84 -16.41 7.81
N TYR A 178 6.95 -15.35 7.00
CA TYR A 178 6.37 -15.30 5.65
C TYR A 178 7.40 -15.06 4.56
N GLY A 179 8.52 -14.43 4.88
CA GLY A 179 9.55 -14.08 3.89
C GLY A 179 10.85 -13.72 4.61
N PRO A 180 11.60 -12.73 4.13
CA PRO A 180 12.84 -12.33 4.79
C PRO A 180 12.55 -11.69 6.17
N ALA A 181 13.49 -11.85 7.10
CA ALA A 181 13.41 -11.23 8.43
C ALA A 181 13.47 -9.70 8.38
N LYS A 182 14.15 -9.17 7.37
CA LYS A 182 14.33 -7.74 7.10
C LYS A 182 14.39 -7.55 5.59
N LEU A 183 13.92 -6.41 5.10
CA LEU A 183 14.14 -6.00 3.72
C LEU A 183 15.57 -5.50 3.57
N ASN A 184 16.36 -6.13 2.71
CA ASN A 184 17.68 -5.64 2.29
C ASN A 184 17.55 -5.05 0.89
N TYR A 185 17.33 -3.75 0.82
CA TYR A 185 17.12 -3.01 -0.42
C TYR A 185 17.41 -1.51 -0.19
N PRO A 186 18.16 -0.81 -1.05
CA PRO A 186 18.45 0.63 -0.90
C PRO A 186 17.21 1.48 -1.24
N LEU A 187 16.15 1.35 -0.43
CA LEU A 187 14.82 1.90 -0.69
C LEU A 187 14.80 3.42 -0.72
N PHE A 188 15.66 4.03 0.08
CA PHE A 188 15.80 5.48 0.20
C PHE A 188 17.24 5.86 -0.13
N PRO A 189 17.51 6.46 -1.31
CA PRO A 189 18.88 6.77 -1.73
C PRO A 189 19.69 7.61 -0.74
N GLU A 190 19.03 8.48 0.03
CA GLU A 190 19.66 9.34 1.06
C GLU A 190 19.70 8.72 2.47
N SER A 191 19.27 7.47 2.61
CA SER A 191 19.38 6.74 3.87
C SER A 191 20.80 6.21 4.03
N PRO A 192 21.41 6.31 5.24
CA PRO A 192 22.70 5.70 5.52
C PRO A 192 22.61 4.16 5.66
N VAL A 193 21.40 3.60 5.60
CA VAL A 193 21.11 2.17 5.77
C VAL A 193 20.23 1.68 4.63
N ASP A 194 20.40 0.41 4.27
CA ASP A 194 19.68 -0.32 3.22
C ASP A 194 18.91 -1.52 3.78
N GLU A 195 18.81 -1.62 5.10
CA GLU A 195 18.10 -2.69 5.80
C GLU A 195 16.92 -2.13 6.61
N PHE A 196 15.73 -2.72 6.45
CA PHE A 196 14.50 -2.28 7.14
C PHE A 196 13.70 -3.46 7.69
N ASN A 197 13.30 -3.39 8.97
CA ASN A 197 12.35 -4.34 9.56
C ASN A 197 10.89 -3.95 9.32
N GLN A 198 10.58 -2.66 9.48
CA GLN A 198 9.22 -2.14 9.38
C GLN A 198 9.16 -0.90 8.50
N LEU A 199 8.20 -0.90 7.58
CA LEU A 199 7.88 0.24 6.73
C LEU A 199 6.43 0.65 6.95
N VAL A 200 6.13 1.92 6.73
CA VAL A 200 4.76 2.43 6.79
C VAL A 200 4.40 3.08 5.46
N LEU A 201 3.31 2.62 4.86
CA LEU A 201 2.60 3.32 3.79
C LEU A 201 1.66 4.33 4.45
N ARG A 202 2.08 5.58 4.54
CA ARG A 202 1.33 6.63 5.23
C ARG A 202 0.33 7.30 4.30
N ALA A 203 -0.93 7.30 4.72
CA ALA A 203 -2.00 8.01 4.04
C ALA A 203 -2.09 9.50 4.40
N THR A 204 -1.07 10.03 5.11
CA THR A 204 -0.92 11.44 5.52
C THR A 204 -2.09 11.97 6.36
N PHE A 205 -2.49 11.25 7.41
CA PHE A 205 -3.55 11.69 8.32
C PHE A 205 -3.35 13.14 8.82
N THR A 206 -4.44 13.91 8.89
CA THR A 206 -4.50 15.37 9.11
C THR A 206 -3.98 16.26 7.96
N ASP A 207 -3.43 15.67 6.90
CA ASP A 207 -2.87 16.35 5.73
C ASP A 207 -3.22 15.58 4.43
N SER A 208 -4.50 15.24 4.26
CA SER A 208 -4.98 14.35 3.19
C SER A 208 -6.39 14.69 2.74
N TRP A 209 -6.67 14.56 1.45
CA TRP A 209 -8.01 14.66 0.87
C TRP A 209 -8.97 13.61 1.42
N GLY A 210 -8.48 12.47 1.91
CA GLY A 210 -9.31 11.39 2.47
C GLY A 210 -9.89 11.68 3.88
N LEU A 211 -9.77 12.91 4.37
CA LEU A 211 -10.35 13.36 5.63
C LEU A 211 -11.87 13.51 5.54
N VAL A 212 -12.59 13.07 6.57
CA VAL A 212 -14.07 13.12 6.59
C VAL A 212 -14.61 14.44 7.14
N SER A 213 -13.80 15.17 7.92
CA SER A 213 -14.20 16.43 8.54
C SER A 213 -14.02 17.61 7.59
N TRP A 214 -15.09 18.40 7.41
CA TRP A 214 -15.09 19.67 6.67
C TRP A 214 -15.21 20.90 7.57
N SER A 215 -15.14 20.72 8.90
CA SER A 215 -15.19 21.81 9.88
C SER A 215 -13.96 22.71 9.77
N SER A 216 -14.17 24.04 9.69
CA SER A 216 -13.10 25.04 9.59
C SER A 216 -12.19 25.12 10.81
N SER A 217 -12.63 24.61 11.96
CA SER A 217 -11.83 24.53 13.19
C SER A 217 -10.92 23.29 13.27
N ARG A 218 -10.90 22.46 12.22
CA ARG A 218 -10.11 21.23 12.13
C ARG A 218 -9.35 21.16 10.81
N TYR A 219 -8.46 20.18 10.69
CA TYR A 219 -7.90 19.76 9.42
C TYR A 219 -9.03 19.37 8.45
N ARG A 220 -8.94 19.83 7.20
CA ARG A 220 -9.93 19.60 6.15
C ARG A 220 -9.25 19.16 4.85
N PRO A 221 -9.95 18.40 3.99
CA PRO A 221 -9.43 18.00 2.69
C PRO A 221 -8.81 19.15 1.86
N ASN A 222 -9.48 20.31 1.78
CA ASN A 222 -9.01 21.46 0.98
C ASN A 222 -7.70 22.10 1.47
N ASP A 223 -7.29 21.85 2.71
CA ASP A 223 -6.07 22.41 3.30
C ASP A 223 -4.88 21.42 3.17
N SER A 224 -5.07 20.30 2.48
CA SER A 224 -4.10 19.20 2.36
C SER A 224 -2.97 19.52 1.39
N GLN A 225 -1.75 19.24 1.81
CA GLN A 225 -0.53 19.38 1.04
C GLN A 225 0.24 18.06 0.92
N TYR A 226 -0.06 17.06 1.76
CA TYR A 226 0.60 15.74 1.85
C TYR A 226 2.08 15.74 2.26
N ILE A 227 2.75 16.88 2.16
CA ILE A 227 4.20 17.00 2.33
C ILE A 227 4.63 17.47 3.72
N ARG A 228 3.71 17.88 4.60
CA ARG A 228 4.10 18.54 5.87
C ARG A 228 5.00 17.66 6.74
N ASP A 229 4.67 16.38 6.86
CA ASP A 229 5.49 15.44 7.63
C ASP A 229 6.85 15.16 6.98
N VAL A 230 6.86 14.99 5.66
CA VAL A 230 8.09 14.75 4.88
C VAL A 230 9.04 15.93 5.04
N TRP A 231 8.52 17.15 4.82
CA TRP A 231 9.30 18.38 4.98
C TRP A 231 9.88 18.54 6.38
N MET A 232 9.11 18.25 7.44
CA MET A 232 9.60 18.32 8.82
C MET A 232 10.73 17.31 9.08
N LYS A 233 10.60 16.09 8.55
CA LYS A 233 11.60 15.03 8.71
C LYS A 233 12.88 15.32 7.94
N GLU A 234 12.76 15.79 6.70
CA GLU A 234 13.90 16.18 5.88
C GLU A 234 14.63 17.35 6.51
N SER A 235 13.91 18.41 6.93
CA SER A 235 14.49 19.56 7.63
C SER A 235 15.23 19.16 8.90
N LEU A 236 14.68 18.21 9.68
CA LEU A 236 15.36 17.66 10.85
C LEU A 236 16.65 16.91 10.48
N GLY A 237 16.60 16.13 9.40
CA GLY A 237 17.76 15.44 8.83
C GLY A 237 18.85 16.40 8.36
N ASP A 238 18.49 17.49 7.67
CA ASP A 238 19.41 18.52 7.18
C ASP A 238 20.10 19.28 8.30
N MET A 239 19.46 19.37 9.48
CA MET A 239 20.08 19.87 10.72
C MET A 239 21.02 18.85 11.39
N GLY A 240 21.28 17.70 10.76
CA GLY A 240 22.17 16.65 11.25
C GLY A 240 21.56 15.75 12.33
N GLN A 241 20.23 15.77 12.50
CA GLN A 241 19.54 14.93 13.48
C GLN A 241 19.06 13.61 12.84
N PRO A 242 19.02 12.50 13.59
CA PRO A 242 18.42 11.26 13.11
C PRO A 242 16.96 11.47 12.71
N SER A 243 16.62 11.10 11.48
CA SER A 243 15.26 11.26 10.93
C SER A 243 14.93 10.11 9.99
N SER A 244 13.65 9.77 9.86
CA SER A 244 13.18 8.75 8.93
C SER A 244 13.15 9.27 7.51
N ARG A 245 13.59 8.46 6.55
CA ARG A 245 13.43 8.72 5.11
C ARG A 245 12.11 8.17 4.59
N GLY A 246 11.65 8.71 3.47
CA GLY A 246 10.44 8.24 2.81
C GLY A 246 10.31 8.80 1.40
N ASN A 247 9.56 8.11 0.55
CA ASN A 247 9.25 8.51 -0.82
C ASN A 247 7.74 8.35 -1.07
N PHE A 248 7.16 9.19 -1.92
CA PHE A 248 5.79 8.98 -2.36
C PHE A 248 5.71 7.81 -3.33
N VAL A 249 4.65 7.01 -3.19
CA VAL A 249 4.36 5.87 -4.04
C VAL A 249 2.88 5.85 -4.40
N HIS A 250 2.56 5.31 -5.57
CA HIS A 250 1.21 4.83 -5.86
C HIS A 250 0.97 3.52 -5.14
N LEU A 251 -0.12 3.41 -4.36
CA LEU A 251 -0.50 2.16 -3.73
C LEU A 251 -1.56 1.44 -4.56
N TYR A 252 -1.33 0.16 -4.80
CA TYR A 252 -2.33 -0.77 -5.32
C TYR A 252 -2.53 -1.92 -4.34
N VAL A 253 -3.77 -2.35 -4.16
CA VAL A 253 -4.10 -3.56 -3.38
C VAL A 253 -4.96 -4.45 -4.25
N ASN A 254 -4.50 -5.68 -4.49
CA ASN A 254 -5.16 -6.66 -5.36
C ASN A 254 -5.59 -6.05 -6.72
N GLY A 255 -4.70 -5.25 -7.31
CA GLY A 255 -4.91 -4.62 -8.63
C GLY A 255 -5.74 -3.33 -8.62
N LEU A 256 -6.37 -2.96 -7.50
CA LEU A 256 -7.13 -1.72 -7.39
C LEU A 256 -6.25 -0.59 -6.84
N TYR A 257 -6.36 0.61 -7.40
CA TYR A 257 -5.61 1.79 -6.98
C TYR A 257 -6.20 2.43 -5.71
N PHE A 258 -5.33 2.70 -4.73
CA PHE A 258 -5.68 3.29 -3.42
C PHE A 258 -5.14 4.71 -3.23
N GLY A 259 -4.62 5.32 -4.30
CA GLY A 259 -4.07 6.66 -4.24
C GLY A 259 -2.59 6.70 -3.84
N ILE A 260 -2.10 7.92 -3.63
CA ILE A 260 -0.72 8.18 -3.20
C ILE A 260 -0.56 7.93 -1.71
N HIS A 261 0.49 7.21 -1.33
CA HIS A 261 0.94 7.07 0.05
C HIS A 261 2.40 7.49 0.16
N ASN A 262 2.83 7.93 1.33
CA ASN A 262 4.25 8.13 1.63
C ASN A 262 4.82 6.84 2.24
N LEU A 263 5.64 6.10 1.50
CA LEU A 263 6.38 4.94 1.99
C LEU A 263 7.57 5.43 2.81
N THR A 264 7.60 5.15 4.10
CA THR A 264 8.63 5.68 5.01
C THR A 264 9.08 4.63 6.01
N GLU A 265 10.29 4.81 6.53
CA GLU A 265 10.78 4.06 7.68
C GLU A 265 9.86 4.24 8.89
N ARG A 266 9.69 3.17 9.65
CA ARG A 266 9.02 3.25 10.94
C ARG A 266 10.03 3.63 12.02
N LEU A 267 9.78 4.75 12.70
CA LEU A 267 10.48 5.12 13.92
C LEU A 267 10.06 4.20 15.07
N ALA A 268 10.85 3.16 15.32
CA ALA A 268 10.69 2.17 16.39
C ALA A 268 12.08 1.69 16.84
N ASP A 269 12.14 0.70 17.73
CA ASP A 269 13.37 0.25 18.39
C ASP A 269 14.48 -0.10 17.38
N ASP A 270 14.17 -0.85 16.32
CA ASP A 270 15.10 -1.17 15.23
C ASP A 270 15.70 0.07 14.53
N PHE A 271 14.86 1.09 14.25
CA PHE A 271 15.32 2.31 13.58
C PHE A 271 16.36 3.04 14.44
N PHE A 272 16.12 3.12 15.75
CA PHE A 272 17.03 3.77 16.67
C PHE A 272 18.27 2.93 16.93
N ALA A 273 18.14 1.62 17.11
CA ALA A 273 19.28 0.71 17.31
C ALA A 273 20.29 0.81 16.15
N ILE A 274 19.81 0.81 14.91
CA ILE A 274 20.67 0.89 13.71
C ILE A 274 21.39 2.25 13.61
N ARG A 275 20.76 3.35 14.04
CA ARG A 275 21.28 4.72 13.83
C ARG A 275 22.01 5.33 15.01
N LEU A 276 21.65 4.92 16.22
CA LEU A 276 22.18 5.44 17.47
C LEU A 276 22.99 4.40 18.26
N GLY A 277 22.98 3.14 17.81
CA GLY A 277 23.52 2.00 18.55
C GLY A 277 22.53 1.48 19.60
N GLY A 278 22.83 0.28 20.12
CA GLY A 278 21.98 -0.44 21.07
C GLY A 278 21.38 -1.72 20.48
N GLU A 279 20.60 -2.43 21.28
CA GLU A 279 19.86 -3.64 20.88
C GLU A 279 18.35 -3.32 20.86
N PRO A 280 17.63 -3.72 19.80
CA PRO A 280 16.19 -3.49 19.65
C PRO A 280 15.31 -4.39 20.54
#